data_AF-A0A1G8SK54-F1
#
_entry.id   AF-A0A1G8SK54-F1
#
_cell.length_a   1.000
_cell.length_b   1.000
_cell.length_c   1.000
_cell.angle_alpha   90.00
_cell.angle_beta   90.00
_cell.angle_gamma   90.00
#
_symmetry.space_group_name_H-M   'P 1'
#
loop_
_entity.id
_entity.type
_entity.pdbx_description
1 polymer ?
#
loop_
_entity_poly.entity_id
_entity_poly.type
_entity_poly.pdbx_seq_one_letter_code
_entity_poly.pdbx_strand_id
1 'polypeptide(L)'
;MREDGPKREITGTVVKVLVHRRDDRGMSLEPFASRCVREGEVHELVTTDHDDTTPGARIDRVGFLGFAEIGCAGVIDRGDDVWIGGVRVGTVLGFDGCHFPNHYNILIHVPQPRTGPDLGLKPELDIRFTQSN
;
A
#
# COMPACT_ATOMS: atom_id res chain seq x y z
N MET A 1 5.13 -23.12 10.80
CA MET A 1 6.27 -22.45 11.48
C MET A 1 5.90 -20.97 11.54
N ARG A 2 5.97 -20.33 12.71
CA ARG A 2 5.68 -18.89 12.83
C ARG A 2 6.94 -18.13 12.44
N GLU A 3 6.91 -17.46 11.30
CA GLU A 3 8.05 -16.69 10.76
C GLU A 3 8.08 -15.28 11.37
N ASP A 4 6.89 -14.66 11.56
CA ASP A 4 6.79 -13.28 12.02
C ASP A 4 6.62 -13.13 13.55
N GLY A 5 7.44 -12.23 14.10
CA GLY A 5 7.30 -11.69 15.45
C GLY A 5 6.53 -10.36 15.46
N PRO A 6 6.38 -9.73 16.65
CA PRO A 6 5.82 -8.40 16.77
C PRO A 6 6.65 -7.36 16.00
N LYS A 7 5.98 -6.41 15.37
CA LYS A 7 6.59 -5.24 14.72
C LYS A 7 5.96 -3.96 15.21
N ARG A 8 6.66 -2.84 15.01
CA ARG A 8 6.09 -1.52 15.25
C ARG A 8 5.06 -1.19 14.16
N GLU A 9 4.07 -0.37 14.52
CA GLU A 9 3.24 0.33 13.55
C GLU A 9 4.09 1.29 12.72
N ILE A 10 3.83 1.35 11.40
CA ILE A 10 4.39 2.37 10.51
C ILE A 10 3.36 3.47 10.34
N THR A 11 3.75 4.69 10.67
CA THR A 11 2.90 5.88 10.56
C THR A 11 3.39 6.78 9.43
N GLY A 12 2.53 7.65 8.93
CA GLY A 12 2.85 8.62 7.89
C GLY A 12 1.72 9.58 7.58
N THR A 13 1.88 10.33 6.49
CA THR A 13 0.95 11.37 6.07
C THR A 13 0.68 11.32 4.58
N VAL A 14 -0.59 11.45 4.16
CA VAL A 14 -0.94 11.58 2.74
C VAL A 14 -0.41 12.91 2.20
N VAL A 15 0.41 12.86 1.16
CA VAL A 15 1.02 14.06 0.53
C VAL A 15 0.44 14.40 -0.84
N LYS A 16 -0.25 13.45 -1.48
CA LYS A 16 -0.93 13.66 -2.76
C LYS A 16 -2.11 12.72 -2.88
N VAL A 17 -3.21 13.20 -3.43
CA VAL A 17 -4.41 12.39 -3.71
C VAL A 17 -4.52 12.14 -5.20
N LEU A 18 -4.83 10.90 -5.58
CA LEU A 18 -5.05 10.49 -6.97
C LEU A 18 -6.51 10.13 -7.19
N VAL A 19 -6.97 10.32 -8.43
CA VAL A 19 -8.41 10.31 -8.78
C VAL A 19 -8.76 9.31 -9.89
N HIS A 20 -7.82 8.47 -10.31
CA HIS A 20 -7.98 7.63 -11.50
C HIS A 20 -7.92 6.14 -11.17
N ARG A 21 -8.47 5.34 -12.09
CA ARG A 21 -8.49 3.88 -12.08
C ARG A 21 -7.94 3.35 -13.40
N ARG A 22 -7.50 2.09 -13.42
CA ARG A 22 -7.08 1.37 -14.62
C ARG A 22 -7.54 -0.08 -14.50
N ASP A 23 -7.86 -0.68 -15.64
CA ASP A 23 -8.21 -2.12 -15.74
C ASP A 23 -7.18 -2.91 -16.56
N ASP A 24 -6.07 -2.26 -16.95
CA ASP A 24 -5.01 -2.76 -17.82
C ASP A 24 -3.62 -2.31 -17.36
N ARG A 25 -3.46 -2.06 -16.05
CA ARG A 25 -2.27 -1.38 -15.50
C ARG A 25 -0.97 -2.18 -15.64
N GLY A 26 -1.04 -3.52 -15.64
CA GLY A 26 0.10 -4.40 -15.81
C GLY A 26 1.18 -4.28 -14.74
N MET A 27 0.82 -4.03 -13.48
CA MET A 27 1.75 -4.13 -12.35
C MET A 27 2.18 -5.59 -12.14
N SER A 28 3.35 -5.78 -11.55
CA SER A 28 3.92 -7.11 -11.27
C SER A 28 4.24 -7.23 -9.78
N LEU A 29 3.65 -8.25 -9.14
CA LEU A 29 3.90 -8.49 -7.72
C LEU A 29 5.35 -8.92 -7.46
N GLU A 30 6.03 -8.21 -6.57
CA GLU A 30 7.38 -8.55 -6.12
C GLU A 30 7.44 -9.90 -5.37
N PRO A 31 8.57 -10.62 -5.42
CA PRO A 31 8.71 -11.91 -4.73
C PRO A 31 8.77 -11.80 -3.20
N PHE A 32 9.14 -10.64 -2.65
CA PHE A 32 9.33 -10.49 -1.21
C PHE A 32 8.08 -9.97 -0.52
N ALA A 33 7.74 -10.62 0.60
CA ALA A 33 6.55 -10.33 1.39
C ALA A 33 6.59 -8.98 2.13
N SER A 34 7.76 -8.35 2.23
CA SER A 34 7.95 -7.15 3.03
C SER A 34 8.89 -6.15 2.38
N ARG A 35 8.84 -4.90 2.87
CA ARG A 35 9.81 -3.85 2.57
C ARG A 35 10.15 -3.06 3.83
N CYS A 36 11.45 -2.86 4.03
CA CYS A 36 11.93 -1.82 4.93
C CYS A 36 11.61 -0.46 4.31
N VAL A 37 11.12 0.45 5.13
CA VAL A 37 10.88 1.85 4.79
C VAL A 37 11.62 2.76 5.76
N ARG A 38 12.00 3.94 5.28
CA ARG A 38 12.66 4.98 6.08
C ARG A 38 11.75 6.18 6.27
N GLU A 39 11.96 6.90 7.36
CA GLU A 39 11.34 8.20 7.56
C GLU A 39 11.70 9.15 6.40
N GLY A 40 10.70 9.87 5.89
CA GLY A 40 10.80 10.78 4.75
C GLY A 40 10.69 10.11 3.36
N GLU A 41 10.64 8.78 3.27
CA GLU A 41 10.35 8.12 2.00
C GLU A 41 8.90 8.36 1.58
N VAL A 42 8.66 8.53 0.27
CA VAL A 42 7.32 8.74 -0.28
C VAL A 42 6.95 7.55 -1.16
N HIS A 43 5.78 6.95 -0.92
CA HIS A 43 5.32 5.77 -1.65
C HIS A 43 3.90 5.91 -2.20
N GLU A 44 3.62 5.27 -3.33
CA GLU A 44 2.30 5.29 -3.97
C GLU A 44 1.40 4.22 -3.33
N LEU A 45 0.15 4.58 -3.05
CA LEU A 45 -0.86 3.71 -2.47
C LEU A 45 -1.87 3.32 -3.54
N VAL A 46 -1.95 2.02 -3.80
CA VAL A 46 -2.74 1.47 -4.92
C VAL A 46 -3.64 0.38 -4.40
N THR A 47 -4.95 0.50 -4.62
CA THR A 47 -5.91 -0.54 -4.29
C THR A 47 -6.13 -1.49 -5.45
N THR A 48 -6.36 -2.77 -5.16
CA THR A 48 -6.70 -3.79 -6.15
C THR A 48 -7.60 -4.86 -5.53
N ASP A 49 -8.38 -5.55 -6.36
CA ASP A 49 -9.13 -6.76 -5.99
C ASP A 49 -8.39 -8.05 -6.34
N HIS A 50 -7.10 -7.95 -6.69
CA HIS A 50 -6.23 -9.10 -6.95
C HIS A 50 -5.89 -9.88 -5.67
N ASP A 51 -5.93 -11.21 -5.76
CA ASP A 51 -5.72 -12.13 -4.65
C ASP A 51 -4.52 -13.09 -4.84
N ASP A 52 -4.05 -13.28 -6.08
CA ASP A 52 -2.88 -14.12 -6.36
C ASP A 52 -1.59 -13.47 -5.83
N THR A 53 -0.98 -14.14 -4.86
CA THR A 53 0.26 -13.68 -4.21
C THR A 53 1.52 -14.30 -4.80
N THR A 54 1.42 -14.98 -5.95
CA THR A 54 2.55 -15.60 -6.65
C THR A 54 3.52 -14.51 -7.12
N PRO A 55 4.84 -14.67 -6.91
CA PRO A 55 5.82 -13.74 -7.47
C PRO A 55 5.65 -13.56 -8.98
N GLY A 56 5.60 -12.32 -9.44
CA GLY A 56 5.35 -11.98 -10.84
C GLY A 56 3.89 -12.02 -11.27
N ALA A 57 2.94 -12.28 -10.36
CA ALA A 57 1.52 -12.19 -10.67
C ALA A 57 1.17 -10.81 -11.23
N ARG A 58 0.41 -10.81 -12.33
CA ARG A 58 0.04 -9.59 -13.06
C ARG A 58 -1.19 -8.97 -12.43
N ILE A 59 -1.09 -7.68 -12.11
CA ILE A 59 -2.16 -6.88 -11.49
C ILE A 59 -2.58 -5.77 -12.44
N ASP A 60 -3.79 -5.90 -12.97
CA ASP A 60 -4.33 -4.96 -13.97
C ASP A 60 -5.37 -3.99 -13.40
N ARG A 61 -6.31 -4.50 -12.59
CA ARG A 61 -7.43 -3.73 -12.05
C ARG A 61 -7.03 -3.01 -10.77
N VAL A 62 -6.92 -1.69 -10.86
CA VAL A 62 -6.39 -0.85 -9.79
C VAL A 62 -7.13 0.47 -9.62
N GLY A 63 -7.15 0.97 -8.39
CA GLY A 63 -7.58 2.31 -8.03
C GLY A 63 -6.46 3.03 -7.29
N PHE A 64 -6.09 4.21 -7.76
CA PHE A 64 -4.98 4.96 -7.19
C PHE A 64 -5.49 5.87 -6.08
N LEU A 65 -4.98 5.67 -4.86
CA LEU A 65 -5.36 6.48 -3.71
C LEU A 65 -4.57 7.78 -3.67
N GLY A 66 -3.25 7.69 -3.83
CA GLY A 66 -2.38 8.82 -3.54
C GLY A 66 -0.94 8.41 -3.27
N PHE A 67 -0.18 9.35 -2.75
CA PHE A 67 1.14 9.13 -2.19
C PHE A 67 1.12 9.47 -0.70
N ALA A 68 1.91 8.74 0.08
CA ALA A 68 2.13 9.05 1.48
C ALA A 68 3.62 9.14 1.80
N GLU A 69 3.99 10.11 2.63
CA GLU A 69 5.29 10.20 3.27
C GLU A 69 5.30 9.31 4.51
N ILE A 70 6.33 8.48 4.64
CA ILE A 70 6.57 7.63 5.79
C ILE A 70 7.11 8.48 6.94
N GLY A 71 6.41 8.50 8.06
CA GLY A 71 6.75 9.28 9.25
C GLY A 71 7.64 8.54 10.26
N CYS A 72 7.88 7.23 10.07
CA CYS A 72 8.87 6.51 10.85
C CYS A 72 9.44 5.28 10.13
N ALA A 73 10.71 4.99 10.36
CA ALA A 73 11.35 3.81 9.78
C ALA A 73 10.83 2.50 10.39
N GLY A 74 10.75 1.45 9.57
CA GLY A 74 10.38 0.10 9.99
C GLY A 74 10.12 -0.82 8.81
N VAL A 75 9.25 -1.82 8.98
CA VAL A 75 8.93 -2.84 7.98
C VAL A 75 7.43 -2.81 7.70
N ILE A 76 7.05 -2.74 6.42
CA ILE A 76 5.67 -2.98 5.96
C ILE A 76 5.64 -4.42 5.46
N ASP A 77 4.67 -5.20 5.96
CA ASP A 77 4.49 -6.60 5.60
C ASP A 77 3.20 -6.77 4.81
N ARG A 78 3.22 -7.71 3.87
CA ARG A 78 2.00 -8.29 3.32
C ARG A 78 1.15 -8.82 4.47
N GLY A 79 -0.12 -8.47 4.47
CA GLY A 79 -1.03 -8.75 5.57
C GLY A 79 -1.20 -7.61 6.58
N ASP A 80 -0.40 -6.54 6.51
CA ASP A 80 -0.64 -5.35 7.32
C ASP A 80 -1.99 -4.72 6.97
N ASP A 81 -2.75 -4.35 7.99
CA ASP A 81 -3.92 -3.52 7.84
C ASP A 81 -3.52 -2.08 7.55
N VAL A 82 -4.16 -1.48 6.55
CA VAL A 82 -3.92 -0.10 6.13
C VAL A 82 -5.07 0.78 6.61
N TRP A 83 -4.74 1.80 7.38
CA TRP A 83 -5.67 2.79 7.91
C TRP A 83 -5.32 4.16 7.36
N ILE A 84 -6.33 4.94 6.94
CA ILE A 84 -6.14 6.33 6.52
C ILE A 84 -7.22 7.19 7.17
N GLY A 85 -6.86 8.29 7.84
CA GLY A 85 -7.82 9.15 8.52
C GLY A 85 -8.63 8.41 9.59
N GLY A 86 -8.03 7.43 10.27
CA GLY A 86 -8.70 6.56 11.23
C GLY A 86 -9.63 5.47 10.66
N VAL A 87 -9.79 5.37 9.33
CA VAL A 87 -10.65 4.36 8.69
C VAL A 87 -9.82 3.25 8.07
N ARG A 88 -10.21 1.98 8.28
CA ARG A 88 -9.56 0.83 7.64
C ARG A 88 -9.87 0.81 6.14
N VAL A 89 -8.83 0.87 5.33
CA VAL A 89 -8.91 0.91 3.86
C VAL A 89 -8.86 -0.48 3.26
N GLY A 90 -7.97 -1.34 3.76
CA GLY A 90 -7.72 -2.67 3.22
C GLY A 90 -6.51 -3.33 3.88
N THR A 91 -5.89 -4.27 3.19
CA THR A 91 -4.73 -5.02 3.69
C THR A 91 -3.62 -5.02 2.64
N VAL A 92 -2.36 -4.89 3.03
CA VAL A 92 -1.23 -4.92 2.09
C VAL A 92 -1.18 -6.29 1.39
N LEU A 93 -1.32 -6.28 0.07
CA LEU A 93 -1.13 -7.44 -0.81
C LEU A 93 0.35 -7.68 -1.10
N GLY A 94 1.13 -6.60 -1.22
CA GLY A 94 2.56 -6.64 -1.51
C GLY A 94 3.00 -5.36 -2.21
N PHE A 95 4.01 -5.48 -3.08
CA PHE A 95 4.68 -4.33 -3.67
C PHE A 95 4.89 -4.55 -5.17
N ASP A 96 4.86 -3.47 -5.93
CA ASP A 96 5.40 -3.40 -7.29
C ASP A 96 6.51 -2.35 -7.33
N GLY A 97 7.65 -2.74 -7.91
CA GLY A 97 8.89 -1.95 -7.94
C GLY A 97 9.13 -1.21 -9.25
N CYS A 98 8.15 -1.06 -10.15
CA CYS A 98 8.40 -0.51 -11.48
C CYS A 98 8.95 0.94 -11.49
N HIS A 99 8.76 1.67 -10.39
CA HIS A 99 9.29 3.02 -10.18
C HIS A 99 10.45 3.08 -9.17
N PHE A 100 10.91 1.94 -8.63
CA PHE A 100 12.05 1.92 -7.71
C PHE A 100 13.33 2.40 -8.43
N PRO A 101 14.20 3.22 -7.81
CA PRO A 101 14.24 3.63 -6.40
C PRO A 101 13.43 4.88 -6.04
N ASN A 102 12.60 5.43 -6.94
CA ASN A 102 11.82 6.62 -6.64
C ASN A 102 10.75 6.32 -5.58
N HIS A 103 9.92 5.32 -5.84
CA HIS A 103 8.92 4.81 -4.89
C HIS A 103 8.53 3.38 -5.23
N TYR A 104 7.96 2.68 -4.24
CA TYR A 104 7.16 1.49 -4.49
C TYR A 104 5.70 1.86 -4.75
N ASN A 105 5.03 1.04 -5.55
CA ASN A 105 3.59 0.87 -5.47
C ASN A 105 3.30 -0.07 -4.30
N ILE A 106 2.73 0.44 -3.21
CA ILE A 106 2.22 -0.40 -2.13
C ILE A 106 0.82 -0.84 -2.53
N LEU A 107 0.68 -2.14 -2.78
CA LEU A 107 -0.54 -2.76 -3.29
C LEU A 107 -1.42 -3.15 -2.10
N ILE A 108 -2.67 -2.69 -2.10
CA ILE A 108 -3.64 -2.83 -1.01
C ILE A 108 -4.84 -3.62 -1.53
N HIS A 109 -5.02 -4.83 -1.03
CA HIS A 109 -6.17 -5.65 -1.36
C HIS A 109 -7.46 -5.06 -0.74
N VAL A 110 -8.48 -4.94 -1.59
CA VAL A 110 -9.85 -4.55 -1.27
C VAL A 110 -10.83 -5.29 -2.19
N PRO A 111 -12.09 -5.55 -1.78
CA PRO A 111 -13.04 -6.25 -2.64
C PRO A 111 -13.37 -5.53 -3.97
N GLN A 112 -13.23 -4.20 -3.99
CA GLN A 112 -13.40 -3.38 -5.18
C GLN A 112 -12.36 -2.27 -5.15
N PRO A 113 -11.57 -2.05 -6.22
CA PRO A 113 -10.60 -0.96 -6.27
C PRO A 113 -11.28 0.39 -6.00
N ARG A 114 -10.61 1.29 -5.30
CA ARG A 114 -11.08 2.62 -4.89
C ARG A 114 -10.01 3.67 -5.15
N THR A 115 -10.43 4.90 -5.39
CA THR A 115 -9.56 6.06 -5.57
C THR A 115 -9.57 6.95 -4.34
N GLY A 116 -8.71 7.96 -4.32
CA GLY A 116 -8.70 8.96 -3.26
C GLY A 116 -10.08 9.59 -3.01
N PRO A 117 -10.78 10.11 -4.05
CA PRO A 117 -12.13 10.65 -3.91
C PRO A 117 -13.18 9.67 -3.38
N ASP A 118 -13.10 8.39 -3.76
CA ASP A 118 -14.03 7.36 -3.26
C ASP A 118 -13.95 7.18 -1.74
N LEU A 119 -12.80 7.50 -1.15
CA LEU A 119 -12.53 7.46 0.29
C LEU A 119 -12.55 8.84 0.94
N GLY A 120 -12.83 9.91 0.19
CA GLY A 120 -12.78 11.28 0.69
C GLY A 120 -11.37 11.72 1.14
N LEU A 121 -10.31 11.14 0.57
CA LEU A 121 -8.94 11.45 0.97
C LEU A 121 -8.59 12.91 0.70
N LYS A 122 -7.76 13.45 1.60
CA LYS A 122 -7.15 14.77 1.50
C LYS A 122 -5.67 14.66 1.87
N PRO A 123 -4.82 15.57 1.38
CA PRO A 123 -3.50 15.75 1.97
C PRO A 123 -3.61 15.97 3.48
N GLU A 124 -2.53 15.65 4.20
CA GLU A 124 -2.41 15.76 5.66
C GLU A 124 -3.23 14.76 6.49
N LEU A 125 -3.94 13.83 5.86
CA LEU A 125 -4.53 12.70 6.60
C LEU A 125 -3.45 11.73 7.06
N ASP A 126 -3.60 11.21 8.28
CA ASP A 126 -2.73 10.17 8.81
C ASP A 126 -2.87 8.87 8.01
N ILE A 127 -1.77 8.15 7.81
CA ILE A 127 -1.76 6.76 7.39
C ILE A 127 -1.05 5.90 8.43
N ARG A 128 -1.57 4.68 8.63
CA ARG A 128 -0.98 3.67 9.51
C ARG A 128 -0.99 2.29 8.85
N PHE A 129 0.14 1.58 8.93
CA PHE A 129 0.27 0.16 8.62
C PHE A 129 0.44 -0.60 9.92
N THR A 130 -0.53 -1.47 10.23
CA THR A 130 -0.58 -2.22 11.49
C THR A 130 -0.50 -3.71 11.23
N GLN A 131 0.29 -4.43 12.02
CA GLN A 131 0.26 -5.89 12.00
C GLN A 131 -1.16 -6.36 12.31
N SER A 132 -1.74 -7.19 11.43
CA SER A 132 -3.04 -7.82 11.67
C SER A 132 -2.95 -8.78 12.87
N ASN A 133 -3.98 -8.78 13.70
CA ASN A 133 -4.09 -9.68 14.86
C ASN A 133 -4.28 -11.14 14.45
#